data_AF-A0A0Q7FKE3-F1
#
_entry.id   AF-A0A0Q7FKE3-F1
#
_cell.length_a   1.000
_cell.length_b   1.000
_cell.length_c   1.000
_cell.angle_alpha   90.00
_cell.angle_beta   90.00
_cell.angle_gamma   90.00
#
_symmetry.space_group_name_H-M   'P 1'
#
loop_
_entity.id
_entity.type
_entity.pdbx_description
1 polymer ?
#
loop_
_entity_poly.entity_id
_entity_poly.type
_entity_poly.pdbx_seq_one_letter_code
_entity_poly.pdbx_strand_id
1 'polypeptide(L)'
;MRIVFGQRNFKIKELSSHEFGFTTQQDNHFDIEIRQSYFHIYWIPFFGTGKIWAIKKDGQLYELPAHYIYEIKKRQKIRSPWYTYTLPILLCIGALIYFLVEQVKESNYQKQDLKYFTEKVQLLDNYIDNPAVNEIFTLQDTKEDSSESKMYLKVEKVYADRILFTLIPGFFLNSTQVELEECYNDNKENLDTISISKAALKNAVNKDYDASKTYNYKGENLLKSNRLYVLVSVEKKFQPQINIAQTYSDYKVIQIELTNSSTAFKITSIKNVTNSIPWNTKLPMEVAAGTKSKPTKFILENTESDNFSFYNNKDYSFQVTILDSNNIEHSFLIKGSGSSNFIFSS
;
A
#
# COMPACT_ATOMS: atom_id res chain seq x y z
N MET A 1 -3.06 -36.28 -10.69
CA MET A 1 -2.76 -36.31 -9.25
C MET A 1 -3.28 -37.62 -8.65
N ARG A 2 -2.45 -38.44 -8.00
CA ARG A 2 -2.90 -39.71 -7.37
C ARG A 2 -2.94 -39.52 -5.86
N ILE A 3 -4.12 -39.69 -5.25
CA ILE A 3 -4.30 -39.70 -3.80
C ILE A 3 -4.19 -41.16 -3.33
N VAL A 4 -3.25 -41.45 -2.44
CA VAL A 4 -3.08 -42.80 -1.87
C VAL A 4 -3.88 -42.87 -0.57
N PHE A 5 -4.79 -43.82 -0.45
CA PHE A 5 -5.53 -44.07 0.80
C PHE A 5 -5.55 -45.57 1.11
N GLY A 6 -5.72 -45.93 2.37
CA GLY A 6 -5.71 -47.33 2.78
C GLY A 6 -5.96 -47.53 4.27
N GLN A 7 -5.89 -48.80 4.69
CA GLN A 7 -5.94 -49.18 6.10
C GLN A 7 -4.59 -49.73 6.53
N ARG A 8 -4.13 -49.31 7.70
CA ARG A 8 -2.94 -49.84 8.37
C ARG A 8 -3.23 -50.07 9.83
N ASN A 9 -2.29 -50.74 10.51
CA ASN A 9 -2.35 -50.91 11.95
C ASN A 9 -0.97 -50.65 12.57
N PHE A 10 -0.98 -50.22 13.84
CA PHE A 10 0.23 -50.08 14.66
C PHE A 10 -0.02 -50.67 16.04
N LYS A 11 1.03 -51.17 16.68
CA LYS A 11 0.96 -51.74 18.03
C LYS A 11 0.69 -50.62 19.03
N ILE A 12 -0.38 -50.76 19.82
CA ILE A 12 -0.72 -49.83 20.91
C ILE A 12 -0.32 -50.37 22.27
N LYS A 13 -0.35 -51.70 22.44
CA LYS A 13 0.02 -52.35 23.68
C LYS A 13 0.43 -53.79 23.43
N GLU A 14 1.31 -54.31 24.26
CA GLU A 14 1.68 -55.72 24.35
C GLU A 14 1.43 -56.17 25.79
N LEU A 15 0.88 -57.36 25.95
CA LEU A 15 0.48 -57.96 27.22
C LEU A 15 0.97 -59.40 27.25
N SER A 16 1.55 -59.86 28.37
CA SER A 16 1.95 -61.26 28.46
C SER A 16 0.80 -62.14 28.93
N SER A 17 0.63 -63.33 28.34
CA SER A 17 -0.39 -64.32 28.76
C SER A 17 -0.32 -64.67 30.26
N HIS A 18 0.87 -64.59 30.85
CA HIS A 18 1.09 -64.85 32.27
C HIS A 18 0.48 -63.76 33.17
N GLU A 19 0.51 -62.48 32.76
CA GLU A 19 -0.06 -61.36 33.54
C GLU A 19 -1.57 -61.50 33.78
N PHE A 20 -2.24 -62.26 32.92
CA PHE A 20 -3.68 -62.49 32.98
C PHE A 20 -4.05 -63.88 33.50
N GLY A 21 -3.06 -64.73 33.81
CA GLY A 21 -3.27 -66.10 34.29
C GLY A 21 -3.86 -67.02 33.23
N PHE A 22 -3.64 -66.74 31.95
CA PHE A 22 -4.20 -67.53 30.85
C PHE A 22 -3.44 -68.83 30.60
N THR A 23 -2.21 -68.95 31.10
CA THR A 23 -1.38 -70.16 31.00
C THR A 23 -0.71 -70.45 32.34
N THR A 24 -0.73 -71.72 32.76
CA THR A 24 -0.14 -72.22 34.00
C THR A 24 1.10 -73.09 33.77
N GLN A 25 1.44 -73.38 32.51
CA GLN A 25 2.59 -74.19 32.10
C GLN A 25 3.61 -73.32 31.33
N GLN A 26 4.88 -73.48 31.68
CA GLN A 26 6.01 -72.67 31.20
C GLN A 26 6.27 -72.80 29.68
N ASP A 27 5.79 -73.88 29.05
CA ASP A 27 6.01 -74.15 27.62
C ASP A 27 4.95 -73.52 26.69
N ASN A 28 3.92 -72.87 27.23
CA ASN A 28 2.81 -72.28 26.46
C ASN A 28 2.76 -70.74 26.57
N HIS A 29 3.91 -70.08 26.73
CA HIS A 29 3.94 -68.62 26.75
C HIS A 29 3.65 -68.02 25.38
N PHE A 30 2.68 -67.11 25.34
CA PHE A 30 2.40 -66.26 24.18
C PHE A 30 2.16 -64.82 24.59
N ASP A 31 2.48 -63.88 23.70
CA ASP A 31 2.22 -62.46 23.91
C ASP A 31 0.95 -62.05 23.16
N ILE A 32 0.20 -61.14 23.78
CA ILE A 32 -1.00 -60.56 23.22
C ILE A 32 -0.66 -59.15 22.74
N GLU A 33 -0.61 -58.97 21.43
CA GLU A 33 -0.46 -57.67 20.81
C GLU A 33 -1.82 -57.05 20.52
N ILE A 34 -2.05 -55.88 21.09
CA ILE A 34 -3.20 -55.04 20.77
C ILE A 34 -2.73 -53.98 19.78
N ARG A 35 -3.36 -53.94 18.62
CA ARG A 35 -3.04 -53.01 17.53
C ARG A 35 -4.24 -52.12 17.23
N GLN A 36 -4.00 -50.84 16.95
CA GLN A 36 -5.03 -49.92 16.48
C GLN A 36 -5.06 -49.97 14.96
N SER A 37 -6.20 -50.37 14.37
CA SER A 37 -6.45 -50.21 12.95
C SER A 37 -6.90 -48.78 12.68
N TYR A 38 -6.38 -48.18 11.62
CA TYR A 38 -6.68 -46.80 11.24
C TYR A 38 -6.76 -46.66 9.72
N PHE A 39 -7.63 -45.77 9.29
CA PHE A 39 -7.65 -45.29 7.91
C PHE A 39 -6.59 -44.20 7.75
N HIS A 40 -5.89 -44.18 6.63
CA HIS A 40 -4.90 -43.14 6.33
C HIS A 40 -5.09 -42.55 4.94
N ILE A 41 -4.70 -41.28 4.81
CA ILE A 41 -4.48 -40.61 3.54
C ILE A 41 -2.97 -40.35 3.44
N TYR A 42 -2.35 -40.81 2.36
CA TYR A 42 -0.90 -40.96 2.19
C TYR A 42 -0.27 -41.78 3.33
N TRP A 43 0.32 -41.12 4.32
CA TRP A 43 0.95 -41.74 5.49
C TRP A 43 0.39 -41.20 6.81
N ILE A 44 -0.62 -40.32 6.75
CA ILE A 44 -1.19 -39.63 7.91
C ILE A 44 -2.46 -40.35 8.37
N PRO A 45 -2.52 -40.83 9.63
CA PRO A 45 -3.74 -41.37 10.21
C PRO A 45 -4.90 -40.36 10.19
N PHE A 46 -6.06 -40.80 9.72
CA PHE A 46 -7.28 -39.98 9.65
C PHE A 46 -8.23 -40.27 10.81
N PHE A 47 -8.63 -41.54 10.99
CA PHE A 47 -9.41 -41.98 12.13
C PHE A 47 -9.18 -43.47 12.44
N GLY A 48 -9.41 -43.84 13.71
CA GLY A 48 -9.31 -45.22 14.15
C GLY A 48 -10.54 -46.01 13.69
N THR A 49 -10.32 -47.11 12.98
CA THR A 49 -11.41 -47.98 12.46
C THR A 49 -11.75 -49.12 13.42
N GLY A 50 -10.81 -49.51 14.29
CA GLY A 50 -11.04 -50.57 15.28
C GLY A 50 -9.77 -51.03 15.98
N LYS A 51 -9.88 -52.03 16.84
CA LYS A 51 -8.73 -52.68 17.49
C LYS A 51 -8.60 -54.11 17.00
N ILE A 52 -7.37 -54.49 16.68
CA ILE A 52 -7.00 -55.85 16.33
C ILE A 52 -6.34 -56.46 17.56
N TRP A 53 -6.81 -57.64 17.97
CA TRP A 53 -6.28 -58.39 19.10
C TRP A 53 -5.63 -59.64 18.53
N ALA A 54 -4.32 -59.75 18.70
CA ALA A 54 -3.56 -60.84 18.11
C ALA A 54 -2.69 -61.55 19.15
N ILE A 55 -2.60 -62.86 19.02
CA ILE A 55 -1.57 -63.67 19.68
C ILE A 55 -0.33 -63.63 18.80
N LYS A 56 0.81 -63.30 19.38
CA LYS A 56 2.12 -63.37 18.74
C LYS A 56 2.81 -64.66 19.18
N LYS A 57 3.05 -65.54 18.21
CA LYS A 57 3.79 -66.78 18.42
C LYS A 57 4.71 -67.02 17.21
N ASP A 58 5.99 -67.29 17.46
CA ASP A 58 6.99 -67.59 16.43
C ASP A 58 7.06 -66.52 15.31
N GLY A 59 6.90 -65.25 15.68
CA GLY A 59 6.93 -64.11 14.75
C GLY A 59 5.66 -63.93 13.90
N GLN A 60 4.66 -64.79 14.05
CA GLN A 60 3.38 -64.71 13.34
C GLN A 60 2.27 -64.20 14.27
N LEU A 61 1.26 -63.54 13.67
CA LEU A 61 0.10 -63.01 14.37
C LEU A 61 -1.14 -63.84 14.07
N TYR A 62 -1.78 -64.33 15.13
CA TYR A 62 -3.01 -65.12 15.08
C TYR A 62 -4.15 -64.36 15.74
N GLU A 63 -5.40 -64.57 15.32
CA GLU A 63 -6.55 -63.93 15.95
C GLU A 63 -6.71 -64.39 17.40
N LEU A 64 -6.87 -63.45 18.33
CA LEU A 64 -7.11 -63.77 19.74
C LEU A 64 -8.57 -64.24 19.94
N PRO A 65 -8.81 -65.44 20.49
CA PRO A 65 -10.17 -65.90 20.80
C PRO A 65 -10.98 -64.93 21.68
N ALA A 66 -12.28 -64.84 21.43
CA ALA A 66 -13.16 -63.83 22.04
C ALA A 66 -13.20 -63.85 23.58
N HIS A 67 -13.05 -65.02 24.21
CA HIS A 67 -13.07 -65.14 25.67
C HIS A 67 -11.86 -64.44 26.33
N TYR A 68 -10.67 -64.49 25.71
CA TYR A 68 -9.51 -63.76 26.21
C TYR A 68 -9.69 -62.24 26.05
N ILE A 69 -10.29 -61.79 24.94
CA ILE A 69 -10.61 -60.37 24.73
C ILE A 69 -11.53 -59.85 25.84
N TYR A 70 -12.53 -60.64 26.23
CA TYR A 70 -13.48 -60.28 27.29
C TYR A 70 -12.78 -60.10 28.64
N GLU A 71 -11.95 -61.07 29.05
CA GLU A 71 -11.21 -61.02 30.32
C GLU A 71 -10.24 -59.82 30.38
N ILE A 72 -9.55 -59.52 29.27
CA ILE A 72 -8.67 -58.35 29.22
C ILE A 72 -9.47 -57.05 29.33
N LYS A 73 -10.59 -56.92 28.61
CA LYS A 73 -11.44 -55.72 28.64
C LYS A 73 -12.07 -55.48 30.02
N LYS A 74 -12.37 -56.53 30.78
CA LYS A 74 -12.88 -56.45 32.16
C LYS A 74 -11.84 -55.84 33.11
N ARG A 75 -10.56 -56.17 32.92
CA ARG A 75 -9.46 -55.72 33.78
C ARG A 75 -8.86 -54.39 33.34
N GLN A 76 -8.87 -54.09 32.03
CA GLN A 76 -8.24 -52.88 31.51
C GLN A 76 -8.96 -52.26 30.31
N LYS A 77 -9.22 -50.95 30.42
CA LYS A 77 -9.74 -50.15 29.30
C LYS A 77 -8.58 -49.67 28.42
N ILE A 78 -8.42 -50.30 27.27
CA ILE A 78 -7.46 -49.86 26.25
C ILE A 78 -8.07 -48.71 25.45
N ARG A 79 -7.45 -47.53 25.46
CA ARG A 79 -7.90 -46.36 24.69
C ARG A 79 -7.13 -46.27 23.36
N SER A 80 -7.78 -45.71 22.34
CA SER A 80 -7.08 -45.38 21.09
C SER A 80 -6.17 -44.18 21.32
N PRO A 81 -4.92 -44.19 20.84
CA PRO A 81 -4.03 -43.05 21.00
C PRO A 81 -4.53 -41.83 20.24
N TRP A 82 -4.26 -40.63 20.78
CA TRP A 82 -4.72 -39.37 20.20
C TRP A 82 -4.20 -39.15 18.77
N TYR A 83 -3.00 -39.64 18.46
CA TYR A 83 -2.38 -39.48 17.14
C TYR A 83 -3.07 -40.27 16.02
N THR A 84 -4.02 -41.14 16.36
CA THR A 84 -4.92 -41.78 15.37
C THR A 84 -5.81 -40.76 14.66
N TYR A 85 -5.98 -39.57 15.25
CA TYR A 85 -6.78 -38.46 14.73
C TYR A 85 -5.89 -37.29 14.27
N THR A 86 -4.66 -37.56 13.83
CA THR A 86 -3.68 -36.53 13.44
C THR A 86 -4.18 -35.65 12.30
N LEU A 87 -4.80 -36.21 11.26
CA LEU A 87 -5.28 -35.41 10.13
C LEU A 87 -6.43 -34.46 10.52
N PRO A 88 -7.51 -34.88 11.22
CA PRO A 88 -8.52 -33.95 11.73
C PRO A 88 -7.95 -32.88 12.67
N ILE A 89 -7.02 -33.26 13.57
CA ILE A 89 -6.36 -32.30 14.46
C ILE A 89 -5.58 -31.26 13.64
N LEU A 90 -4.83 -31.69 12.62
CA LEU A 90 -4.06 -30.81 11.76
C LEU A 90 -4.96 -29.87 10.95
N LEU A 91 -6.10 -30.35 10.45
CA LEU A 91 -7.10 -29.50 9.79
C LEU A 91 -7.68 -28.46 10.76
N CYS A 92 -8.02 -28.84 12.00
CA CYS A 92 -8.50 -27.89 13.00
C CYS A 92 -7.45 -26.83 13.36
N ILE A 93 -6.19 -27.24 13.54
CA ILE A 93 -5.08 -26.31 13.82
C ILE A 93 -4.86 -25.38 12.62
N GLY A 94 -4.86 -25.92 11.40
CA GLY A 94 -4.72 -25.14 10.18
C GLY A 94 -5.83 -24.10 10.02
N ALA A 95 -7.08 -24.49 10.26
CA ALA A 95 -8.22 -23.58 10.25
C ALA A 95 -8.09 -22.49 11.31
N LEU A 96 -7.71 -22.85 12.55
CA LEU A 96 -7.51 -21.90 13.64
C LEU A 96 -6.42 -20.88 13.29
N ILE A 97 -5.26 -21.34 12.79
CA ILE A 97 -4.17 -20.46 12.36
C ILE A 97 -4.64 -19.55 11.23
N TYR A 98 -5.38 -20.07 10.25
CA TYR A 98 -5.93 -19.29 9.16
C TYR A 98 -6.82 -18.14 9.66
N PHE A 99 -7.80 -18.43 10.53
CA PHE A 99 -8.68 -17.40 11.10
C PHE A 99 -7.91 -16.36 11.93
N LEU A 100 -6.90 -16.78 12.72
CA LEU A 100 -6.07 -15.85 13.47
C LEU A 100 -5.26 -14.92 12.55
N VAL A 101 -4.67 -15.46 11.49
CA VAL A 101 -3.91 -14.66 10.52
C VAL A 101 -4.82 -13.66 9.80
N GLU A 102 -6.02 -14.07 9.40
CA GLU A 102 -7.01 -13.21 8.76
C GLU A 102 -7.43 -12.07 9.68
N GLN A 103 -7.75 -12.37 10.95
CA GLN A 103 -8.14 -11.35 11.94
C GLN A 103 -7.01 -10.35 12.24
N VAL A 104 -5.76 -10.83 12.35
CA VAL A 104 -4.59 -9.96 12.56
C VAL A 104 -4.36 -9.07 11.34
N LYS A 105 -4.48 -9.63 10.13
CA LYS A 105 -4.34 -8.89 8.88
C LYS A 105 -5.39 -7.80 8.77
N GLU A 106 -6.65 -8.11 9.06
CA GLU A 106 -7.74 -7.13 9.07
C GLU A 106 -7.51 -6.01 10.08
N SER A 107 -7.15 -6.34 11.33
CA SER A 107 -6.81 -5.35 12.35
C SER A 107 -5.65 -4.44 11.92
N ASN A 108 -4.62 -5.01 11.27
CA ASN A 108 -3.49 -4.22 10.80
C ASN A 108 -3.88 -3.27 9.65
N TYR A 109 -4.74 -3.70 8.73
CA TYR A 109 -5.28 -2.80 7.70
C TYR A 109 -6.10 -1.69 8.32
N GLN A 110 -7.00 -1.99 9.26
CA GLN A 110 -7.81 -0.97 9.92
C GLN A 110 -6.94 0.09 10.62
N LYS A 111 -5.85 -0.32 11.26
CA LYS A 111 -4.87 0.61 11.87
C LYS A 111 -4.13 1.46 10.84
N GLN A 112 -3.72 0.87 9.72
CA GLN A 112 -3.05 1.60 8.64
C GLN A 112 -4.00 2.63 8.00
N ASP A 113 -5.24 2.22 7.72
CA ASP A 113 -6.27 3.09 7.17
C ASP A 113 -6.61 4.25 8.13
N LEU A 114 -6.73 3.98 9.44
CA LEU A 114 -6.96 5.00 10.45
C LEU A 114 -5.78 5.98 10.55
N LYS A 115 -4.55 5.48 10.48
CA LYS A 115 -3.34 6.31 10.48
C LYS A 115 -3.31 7.21 9.24
N TYR A 116 -3.52 6.64 8.06
CA TYR A 116 -3.57 7.37 6.80
C TYR A 116 -4.68 8.43 6.79
N PHE A 117 -5.86 8.09 7.30
CA PHE A 117 -6.98 9.02 7.46
C PHE A 117 -6.61 10.19 8.39
N THR A 118 -6.02 9.89 9.54
CA THR A 118 -5.59 10.91 10.51
C THR A 118 -4.53 11.84 9.92
N GLU A 119 -3.54 11.29 9.22
CA GLU A 119 -2.51 12.07 8.52
C GLU A 119 -3.12 12.98 7.45
N LYS A 120 -4.09 12.46 6.67
CA LYS A 120 -4.83 13.27 5.69
C LYS A 120 -5.61 14.41 6.32
N VAL A 121 -6.35 14.16 7.40
CA VAL A 121 -7.12 15.18 8.12
C VAL A 121 -6.20 16.26 8.68
N GLN A 122 -5.08 15.88 9.28
CA GLN A 122 -4.07 16.82 9.78
C GLN A 122 -3.46 17.67 8.67
N LEU A 123 -3.17 17.05 7.52
CA LEU A 123 -2.65 17.74 6.35
C LEU A 123 -3.68 18.76 5.81
N LEU A 124 -4.96 18.42 5.75
CA LEU A 124 -6.02 19.36 5.40
C LEU A 124 -6.15 20.51 6.41
N ASP A 125 -6.12 20.21 7.72
CA ASP A 125 -6.15 21.23 8.76
C ASP A 125 -4.96 22.21 8.61
N ASN A 126 -3.76 21.70 8.30
CA ASN A 126 -2.58 22.54 8.05
C ASN A 126 -2.73 23.44 6.82
N TYR A 127 -3.27 22.91 5.71
CA TYR A 127 -3.56 23.72 4.52
C TYR A 127 -4.61 24.80 4.78
N ILE A 128 -5.60 24.54 5.63
CA ILE A 128 -6.59 25.56 6.02
C ILE A 128 -5.96 26.64 6.91
N ASP A 129 -5.04 26.26 7.79
CA ASP A 129 -4.37 27.20 8.69
C ASP A 129 -3.36 28.08 7.95
N ASN A 130 -2.61 27.51 7.01
CA ASN A 130 -1.55 28.14 6.23
C ASN A 130 -1.78 28.05 4.71
N PRO A 131 -2.89 28.60 4.19
CA PRO A 131 -3.24 28.48 2.78
C PRO A 131 -2.29 29.30 1.91
N ALA A 132 -2.00 28.80 0.72
CA ALA A 132 -1.21 29.50 -0.29
C ALA A 132 -2.04 29.82 -1.54
N VAL A 133 -1.65 30.87 -2.28
CA VAL A 133 -2.38 31.35 -3.48
C VAL A 133 -2.28 30.40 -4.68
N ASN A 134 -1.33 29.46 -4.65
CA ASN A 134 -1.15 28.38 -5.62
C ASN A 134 -1.79 27.06 -5.14
N GLU A 135 -2.81 27.14 -4.30
CA GLU A 135 -3.54 25.97 -3.82
C GLU A 135 -4.98 25.97 -4.35
N ILE A 136 -5.45 24.77 -4.68
CA ILE A 136 -6.84 24.49 -5.01
C ILE A 136 -7.41 23.55 -3.97
N PHE A 137 -8.54 23.96 -3.42
CA PHE A 137 -9.35 23.17 -2.50
C PHE A 137 -10.44 22.46 -3.30
N THR A 138 -10.61 21.17 -3.09
CA THR A 138 -11.65 20.38 -3.76
C THR A 138 -12.82 20.13 -2.82
N LEU A 139 -13.98 20.68 -3.15
CA LEU A 139 -15.23 20.39 -2.48
C LEU A 139 -15.98 19.26 -3.19
N GLN A 140 -16.73 18.48 -2.43
CA GLN A 140 -17.66 17.46 -2.94
C GLN A 140 -19.02 17.62 -2.28
N ASP A 141 -20.10 17.62 -3.08
CA ASP A 141 -21.47 17.57 -2.56
C ASP A 141 -21.70 16.25 -1.81
N THR A 142 -22.22 16.33 -0.60
CA THR A 142 -22.51 15.16 0.26
C THR A 142 -23.59 14.23 -0.30
N LYS A 143 -24.47 14.73 -1.17
CA LYS A 143 -25.60 13.94 -1.71
C LYS A 143 -25.25 13.16 -2.96
N GLU A 144 -24.15 13.50 -3.63
CA GLU A 144 -23.82 12.96 -4.95
C GLU A 144 -22.33 12.63 -5.03
N ASP A 145 -22.01 11.37 -5.31
CA ASP A 145 -20.63 10.90 -5.48
C ASP A 145 -20.29 10.78 -6.97
N SER A 146 -20.40 11.89 -7.70
CA SER A 146 -20.03 11.99 -9.11
C SER A 146 -18.85 12.94 -9.28
N SER A 147 -18.13 12.87 -10.40
CA SER A 147 -17.15 13.91 -10.72
C SER A 147 -17.85 15.27 -10.90
N GLU A 148 -19.07 15.30 -11.39
CA GLU A 148 -19.82 16.53 -11.63
C GLU A 148 -20.25 17.24 -10.34
N SER A 149 -20.34 16.50 -9.22
CA SER A 149 -20.69 17.04 -7.91
C SER A 149 -19.52 17.69 -7.16
N LYS A 150 -18.31 17.58 -7.70
CA LYS A 150 -17.11 18.18 -7.13
C LYS A 150 -16.86 19.56 -7.72
N MET A 151 -16.16 20.40 -6.97
CA MET A 151 -15.86 21.76 -7.36
C MET A 151 -14.46 22.14 -6.88
N TYR A 152 -13.75 22.90 -7.70
CA TYR A 152 -12.47 23.47 -7.34
C TYR A 152 -12.64 24.89 -6.81
N LEU A 153 -11.94 25.19 -5.72
CA LEU A 153 -11.84 26.51 -5.13
C LEU A 153 -10.38 26.96 -5.21
N LYS A 154 -10.08 27.86 -6.12
CA LYS A 154 -8.73 28.42 -6.27
C LYS A 154 -8.55 29.58 -5.31
N VAL A 155 -7.46 29.58 -4.54
CA VAL A 155 -7.17 30.65 -3.56
C VAL A 155 -6.78 31.94 -4.29
N GLU A 156 -7.51 33.02 -4.04
CA GLU A 156 -7.16 34.37 -4.52
C GLU A 156 -6.39 35.16 -3.48
N LYS A 157 -6.93 35.17 -2.24
CA LYS A 157 -6.41 36.00 -1.17
C LYS A 157 -6.68 35.37 0.19
N VAL A 158 -5.66 35.44 1.04
CA VAL A 158 -5.70 34.90 2.40
C VAL A 158 -5.84 36.07 3.38
N TYR A 159 -6.81 35.97 4.27
CA TYR A 159 -6.99 36.85 5.42
C TYR A 159 -6.75 36.05 6.70
N ALA A 160 -6.77 36.72 7.86
CA ALA A 160 -6.54 36.08 9.14
C ALA A 160 -7.55 34.94 9.44
N ASP A 161 -8.85 35.22 9.23
CA ASP A 161 -9.97 34.35 9.61
C ASP A 161 -10.69 33.69 8.42
N ARG A 162 -10.40 34.14 7.20
CA ARG A 162 -11.12 33.74 5.97
C ARG A 162 -10.20 33.67 4.76
N ILE A 163 -10.66 32.97 3.74
CA ILE A 163 -9.97 32.82 2.46
C ILE A 163 -10.96 33.23 1.36
N LEU A 164 -10.48 34.04 0.42
CA LEU A 164 -11.21 34.38 -0.80
C LEU A 164 -10.84 33.38 -1.88
N PHE A 165 -11.86 32.74 -2.45
CA PHE A 165 -11.73 31.76 -3.50
C PHE A 165 -12.42 32.20 -4.79
N THR A 166 -11.90 31.73 -5.90
CA THR A 166 -12.63 31.68 -7.18
C THR A 166 -13.18 30.27 -7.38
N LEU A 167 -14.46 30.16 -7.73
CA LEU A 167 -15.12 28.87 -7.96
C LEU A 167 -14.85 28.42 -9.39
N ILE A 168 -14.26 27.24 -9.54
CA ILE A 168 -14.03 26.59 -10.83
C ILE A 168 -14.95 25.34 -10.88
N PRO A 169 -15.88 25.28 -11.85
CA PRO A 169 -16.81 24.16 -11.98
C PRO A 169 -16.14 22.79 -12.12
N GLY A 170 -16.83 21.74 -11.67
CA GLY A 170 -16.32 20.36 -11.62
C GLY A 170 -15.99 19.71 -12.96
N PHE A 171 -16.49 20.21 -14.09
CA PHE A 171 -16.19 19.59 -15.37
C PHE A 171 -14.70 19.69 -15.77
N PHE A 172 -13.91 20.52 -15.07
CA PHE A 172 -12.44 20.59 -15.20
C PHE A 172 -11.67 19.64 -14.27
N LEU A 173 -12.31 18.80 -13.45
CA LEU A 173 -11.59 17.93 -12.50
C LEU A 173 -10.69 16.89 -13.16
N ASN A 174 -11.03 16.52 -14.40
CA ASN A 174 -10.26 15.55 -15.18
C ASN A 174 -9.26 16.23 -16.12
N SER A 175 -9.15 17.56 -16.08
CA SER A 175 -8.23 18.29 -16.94
C SER A 175 -6.80 18.20 -16.40
N THR A 176 -5.84 18.32 -17.31
CA THR A 176 -4.44 18.53 -16.93
C THR A 176 -4.27 19.86 -16.20
N GLN A 177 -3.17 20.03 -15.47
CA GLN A 177 -2.88 21.32 -14.81
C GLN A 177 -2.82 22.47 -15.82
N VAL A 178 -2.25 22.24 -17.01
CA VAL A 178 -2.20 23.25 -18.08
C VAL A 178 -3.60 23.68 -18.49
N GLU A 179 -4.48 22.74 -18.80
CA GLU A 179 -5.87 23.03 -19.20
C GLU A 179 -6.65 23.75 -18.10
N LEU A 180 -6.43 23.39 -16.84
CA LEU A 180 -7.04 24.05 -15.70
C LEU A 180 -6.55 25.49 -15.55
N GLU A 181 -5.25 25.71 -15.71
CA GLU A 181 -4.62 27.04 -15.63
C GLU A 181 -5.09 27.95 -16.76
N GLU A 182 -5.09 27.44 -18.01
CA GLU A 182 -5.58 28.15 -19.19
C GLU A 182 -7.05 28.52 -19.03
N CYS A 183 -7.90 27.55 -18.70
CA CYS A 183 -9.32 27.83 -18.51
C CYS A 183 -9.57 28.87 -17.42
N TYR A 184 -8.89 28.75 -16.28
CA TYR A 184 -9.03 29.72 -15.20
C TYR A 184 -8.61 31.11 -15.67
N ASN A 185 -7.47 31.24 -16.37
CA ASN A 185 -6.98 32.53 -16.84
C ASN A 185 -7.92 33.17 -17.88
N ASP A 186 -8.46 32.37 -18.81
CA ASP A 186 -9.37 32.83 -19.85
C ASP A 186 -10.73 33.26 -19.31
N ASN A 187 -11.18 32.67 -18.21
CA ASN A 187 -12.51 32.89 -17.65
C ASN A 187 -12.52 33.66 -16.34
N LYS A 188 -11.36 34.03 -15.78
CA LYS A 188 -11.22 34.59 -14.43
C LYS A 188 -12.21 35.71 -14.12
N GLU A 189 -12.46 36.60 -15.07
CA GLU A 189 -13.37 37.74 -14.91
C GLU A 189 -14.86 37.34 -14.81
N ASN A 190 -15.21 36.17 -15.34
CA ASN A 190 -16.57 35.64 -15.37
C ASN A 190 -16.82 34.58 -14.29
N LEU A 191 -15.78 34.15 -13.56
CA LEU A 191 -15.91 33.15 -12.51
C LEU A 191 -16.39 33.80 -11.20
N ASP A 192 -17.32 33.12 -10.53
CA ASP A 192 -17.82 33.56 -9.23
C ASP A 192 -16.69 33.51 -8.19
N THR A 193 -16.76 34.43 -7.22
CA THR A 193 -15.86 34.44 -6.07
C THR A 193 -16.64 34.30 -4.77
N ILE A 194 -16.03 33.64 -3.79
CA ILE A 194 -16.63 33.43 -2.48
C ILE A 194 -15.59 33.58 -1.37
N SER A 195 -16.01 34.20 -0.26
CA SER A 195 -15.20 34.23 0.95
C SER A 195 -15.73 33.21 1.96
N ILE A 196 -14.88 32.28 2.37
CA ILE A 196 -15.20 31.21 3.32
C ILE A 196 -14.30 31.36 4.54
N SER A 197 -14.88 31.23 5.74
CA SER A 197 -14.08 31.27 6.98
C SER A 197 -13.25 30.00 7.15
N LYS A 198 -12.06 30.12 7.75
CA LYS A 198 -11.24 28.96 8.08
C LYS A 198 -11.99 27.99 9.00
N ALA A 199 -12.82 28.50 9.90
CA ALA A 199 -13.67 27.70 10.77
C ALA A 199 -14.69 26.85 9.97
N ALA A 200 -15.36 27.43 8.97
CA ALA A 200 -16.29 26.69 8.12
C ALA A 200 -15.57 25.61 7.29
N LEU A 201 -14.38 25.92 6.76
CA LEU A 201 -13.56 24.91 6.06
C LEU A 201 -13.16 23.75 6.98
N LYS A 202 -12.73 24.04 8.22
CA LYS A 202 -12.40 23.00 9.21
C LYS A 202 -13.61 22.15 9.57
N ASN A 203 -14.80 22.75 9.63
CA ASN A 203 -16.06 22.05 9.85
C ASN A 203 -16.52 21.24 8.66
N ALA A 204 -15.99 21.49 7.46
CA ALA A 204 -16.25 20.70 6.25
C ALA A 204 -15.28 19.52 6.06
N VAL A 205 -14.21 19.43 6.87
CA VAL A 205 -13.31 18.29 6.88
C VAL A 205 -13.94 17.17 7.69
N ASN A 206 -14.09 16.00 7.08
CA ASN A 206 -14.54 14.82 7.80
C ASN A 206 -13.44 14.34 8.76
N LYS A 207 -13.65 14.54 10.07
CA LYS A 207 -12.73 14.11 11.15
C LYS A 207 -13.11 12.78 11.76
N ASP A 208 -14.23 12.20 11.34
CA ASP A 208 -14.76 10.93 11.85
C ASP A 208 -14.46 9.81 10.83
N TYR A 209 -13.58 8.89 11.25
CA TYR A 209 -13.16 7.77 10.42
C TYR A 209 -14.33 6.84 10.07
N ASP A 210 -15.25 6.57 10.99
CA ASP A 210 -16.35 5.66 10.75
C ASP A 210 -17.42 6.31 9.84
N ALA A 211 -17.64 7.62 10.02
CA ALA A 211 -18.49 8.39 9.11
C ALA A 211 -17.90 8.48 7.69
N SER A 212 -16.56 8.47 7.55
CA SER A 212 -15.89 8.49 6.23
C SER A 212 -16.12 7.22 5.42
N LYS A 213 -16.27 6.07 6.09
CA LYS A 213 -16.54 4.78 5.43
C LYS A 213 -17.99 4.60 5.01
N THR A 214 -18.90 5.26 5.72
CA THR A 214 -20.34 5.06 5.57
C THR A 214 -21.04 6.19 4.83
N TYR A 215 -20.29 7.19 4.35
CA TYR A 215 -20.83 8.40 3.69
C TYR A 215 -21.89 9.15 4.51
N ASN A 216 -21.87 8.98 5.84
CA ASN A 216 -22.86 9.56 6.75
C ASN A 216 -22.48 10.97 7.24
N TYR A 217 -21.30 11.45 6.84
CA TYR A 217 -20.83 12.76 7.22
C TYR A 217 -21.64 13.85 6.52
N LYS A 218 -22.22 14.75 7.31
CA LYS A 218 -23.20 15.74 6.82
C LYS A 218 -22.58 16.89 6.02
N GLY A 219 -21.27 17.15 6.13
CA GLY A 219 -20.63 18.32 5.50
C GLY A 219 -21.08 19.66 6.08
N GLU A 220 -20.71 20.74 5.38
CA GLU A 220 -20.96 22.14 5.79
C GLU A 220 -21.53 22.95 4.61
N ASN A 221 -22.41 23.92 4.88
CA ASN A 221 -22.97 24.80 3.84
C ASN A 221 -22.00 25.92 3.48
N LEU A 222 -20.97 25.60 2.70
CA LEU A 222 -19.90 26.52 2.34
C LEU A 222 -20.31 27.58 1.31
N LEU A 223 -21.20 27.22 0.38
CA LEU A 223 -21.55 28.05 -0.77
C LEU A 223 -22.86 28.84 -0.60
N LYS A 224 -23.47 28.81 0.58
CA LYS A 224 -24.80 29.40 0.86
C LYS A 224 -25.89 28.91 -0.12
N SER A 225 -25.72 27.72 -0.69
CA SER A 225 -26.57 27.14 -1.73
C SER A 225 -27.59 26.12 -1.19
N ASN A 226 -27.75 26.04 0.14
CA ASN A 226 -28.49 24.99 0.87
C ASN A 226 -28.00 23.57 0.61
N ARG A 227 -26.84 23.42 -0.04
CA ARG A 227 -26.12 22.15 -0.21
C ARG A 227 -25.01 22.06 0.81
N LEU A 228 -24.69 20.83 1.20
CA LEU A 228 -23.64 20.54 2.18
C LEU A 228 -22.47 19.92 1.45
N TYR A 229 -21.28 20.45 1.72
CA TYR A 229 -20.05 20.08 1.04
C TYR A 229 -19.04 19.53 2.03
N VAL A 230 -18.21 18.60 1.55
CA VAL A 230 -17.04 18.08 2.25
C VAL A 230 -15.79 18.59 1.55
N LEU A 231 -14.79 19.01 2.32
CA LEU A 231 -13.45 19.26 1.79
C LEU A 231 -12.71 17.93 1.64
N VAL A 232 -12.38 17.57 0.40
CA VAL A 232 -11.82 16.25 0.07
C VAL A 232 -10.30 16.29 -0.07
N SER A 233 -9.77 17.32 -0.74
CA SER A 233 -8.34 17.47 -0.97
C SER A 233 -7.95 18.94 -1.09
N VAL A 234 -6.65 19.20 -0.87
CA VAL A 234 -5.99 20.44 -1.23
C VAL A 234 -4.77 20.07 -2.05
N GLU A 235 -4.63 20.68 -3.23
CA GLU A 235 -3.56 20.39 -4.17
C GLU A 235 -2.86 21.68 -4.58
N LYS A 236 -1.53 21.65 -4.67
CA LYS A 236 -0.76 22.76 -5.22
C LYS A 236 -0.83 22.71 -6.75
N LYS A 237 -1.58 23.64 -7.34
CA LYS A 237 -1.71 23.86 -8.79
C LYS A 237 -1.48 25.35 -9.05
N PHE A 238 -1.18 25.81 -10.26
CA PHE A 238 -0.73 27.19 -10.49
C PHE A 238 0.67 27.48 -9.93
N GLN A 239 1.54 26.48 -9.98
CA GLN A 239 2.98 26.68 -9.80
C GLN A 239 3.72 25.92 -10.90
N PRO A 240 4.90 26.39 -11.31
CA PRO A 240 5.68 25.69 -12.30
C PRO A 240 5.98 24.25 -11.87
N GLN A 241 5.70 23.31 -12.77
CA GLN A 241 6.05 21.90 -12.57
C GLN A 241 7.11 21.50 -13.57
N ILE A 242 8.33 21.38 -13.07
CA ILE A 242 9.49 20.96 -13.86
C ILE A 242 9.85 19.51 -13.52
N ASN A 243 10.20 18.75 -14.56
CA ASN A 243 10.82 17.43 -14.41
C ASN A 243 12.05 17.37 -15.32
N ILE A 244 13.13 16.80 -14.80
CA ILE A 244 14.42 16.75 -15.46
C ILE A 244 14.85 15.31 -15.66
N ALA A 245 15.04 14.94 -16.91
CA ALA A 245 15.69 13.69 -17.30
C ALA A 245 17.11 13.99 -17.78
N GLN A 246 18.02 13.04 -17.59
CA GLN A 246 19.37 13.11 -18.12
C GLN A 246 19.61 11.92 -19.02
N THR A 247 20.16 12.19 -20.20
CA THR A 247 20.58 11.15 -21.13
C THR A 247 22.05 11.36 -21.48
N TYR A 248 22.81 10.26 -21.49
CA TYR A 248 24.19 10.25 -21.96
C TYR A 248 24.18 9.83 -23.42
N SER A 249 24.59 10.74 -24.31
CA SER A 249 24.74 10.40 -25.73
C SER A 249 26.11 9.81 -26.04
N ASP A 250 27.14 10.24 -25.31
CA ASP A 250 28.52 9.76 -25.41
C ASP A 250 29.33 10.13 -24.14
N TYR A 251 30.59 9.69 -24.03
CA TYR A 251 31.51 10.09 -22.95
C TYR A 251 31.89 11.59 -22.95
N LYS A 252 31.38 12.37 -23.91
CA LYS A 252 31.61 13.82 -24.05
C LYS A 252 30.36 14.68 -24.01
N VAL A 253 29.17 14.09 -24.13
CA VAL A 253 27.93 14.85 -24.31
C VAL A 253 26.86 14.36 -23.34
N ILE A 254 26.40 15.28 -22.50
CA ILE A 254 25.28 15.08 -21.60
C ILE A 254 24.11 15.91 -22.12
N GLN A 255 22.95 15.28 -22.25
CA GLN A 255 21.71 15.96 -22.55
C GLN A 255 20.86 16.02 -21.28
N ILE A 256 20.59 17.23 -20.80
CA ILE A 256 19.60 17.47 -19.75
C ILE A 256 18.31 17.87 -20.45
N GLU A 257 17.26 17.09 -20.23
CA GLU A 257 15.92 17.33 -20.76
C GLU A 257 15.04 17.89 -19.66
N LEU A 258 14.57 19.11 -19.83
CA LEU A 258 13.61 19.73 -18.94
C LEU A 258 12.22 19.64 -19.57
N THR A 259 11.28 19.06 -18.84
CA THR A 259 9.85 19.01 -19.17
C THR A 259 9.08 19.92 -18.24
N ASN A 260 8.07 20.60 -18.79
CA ASN A 260 7.15 21.49 -18.13
C ASN A 260 5.73 20.93 -18.27
N SER A 261 5.08 20.61 -17.14
CA SER A 261 3.68 20.16 -17.10
C SER A 261 2.69 21.25 -16.64
N SER A 262 3.14 22.50 -16.61
CA SER A 262 2.36 23.69 -16.24
C SER A 262 2.35 24.73 -17.36
N THR A 263 1.83 25.93 -17.10
CA THR A 263 1.94 27.09 -18.02
C THR A 263 3.38 27.41 -18.40
N ALA A 264 3.55 28.13 -19.51
CA ALA A 264 4.88 28.56 -19.96
C ALA A 264 5.56 29.45 -18.90
N PHE A 265 6.87 29.32 -18.76
CA PHE A 265 7.66 30.11 -17.83
C PHE A 265 9.01 30.49 -18.44
N LYS A 266 9.72 31.42 -17.81
CA LYS A 266 11.04 31.88 -18.24
C LYS A 266 12.11 31.43 -17.27
N ILE A 267 13.12 30.70 -17.73
CA ILE A 267 14.31 30.45 -16.92
C ILE A 267 15.15 31.73 -16.92
N THR A 268 15.35 32.32 -15.75
CA THR A 268 16.09 33.58 -15.59
C THR A 268 17.54 33.34 -15.20
N SER A 269 17.83 32.28 -14.43
CA SER A 269 19.16 31.97 -13.96
C SER A 269 19.37 30.46 -13.80
N ILE A 270 20.59 30.01 -14.09
CA ILE A 270 21.08 28.67 -13.73
C ILE A 270 22.44 28.87 -13.06
N LYS A 271 22.56 28.42 -11.80
CA LYS A 271 23.78 28.59 -10.99
C LYS A 271 24.25 27.25 -10.45
N ASN A 272 25.53 26.94 -10.67
CA ASN A 272 26.15 25.76 -10.09
C ASN A 272 26.27 25.91 -8.57
N VAL A 273 25.87 24.88 -7.84
CA VAL A 273 25.95 24.82 -6.37
C VAL A 273 27.02 23.80 -5.96
N THR A 274 27.06 22.64 -6.61
CA THR A 274 28.10 21.62 -6.39
C THR A 274 28.66 21.18 -7.73
N ASN A 275 29.98 21.26 -7.86
CA ASN A 275 30.73 21.06 -9.10
C ASN A 275 30.32 21.99 -10.25
N SER A 276 31.21 22.14 -11.22
CA SER A 276 31.01 23.06 -12.35
C SER A 276 30.35 22.38 -13.54
N ILE A 277 29.22 22.95 -14.00
CA ILE A 277 28.55 22.62 -15.25
C ILE A 277 28.69 23.82 -16.20
N PRO A 278 29.19 23.62 -17.44
CA PRO A 278 29.37 24.63 -18.47
C PRO A 278 28.05 24.83 -19.21
N TRP A 279 27.14 25.55 -18.59
CA TRP A 279 25.90 25.95 -19.24
C TRP A 279 26.22 26.75 -20.51
N ASN A 280 25.89 26.21 -21.68
CA ASN A 280 26.05 26.86 -22.99
C ASN A 280 24.75 27.52 -23.49
N THR A 281 23.76 27.66 -22.61
CA THR A 281 22.47 28.26 -22.94
C THR A 281 22.47 29.78 -22.73
N LYS A 282 21.74 30.50 -23.57
CA LYS A 282 21.51 31.94 -23.40
C LYS A 282 20.30 32.15 -22.49
N LEU A 283 20.51 32.85 -21.39
CA LEU A 283 19.45 33.23 -20.45
C LEU A 283 19.15 34.74 -20.59
N PRO A 284 17.90 35.16 -20.33
CA PRO A 284 16.77 34.32 -19.93
C PRO A 284 16.14 33.58 -21.14
N MET A 285 15.60 32.38 -20.92
CA MET A 285 15.00 31.55 -21.99
C MET A 285 13.56 31.15 -21.65
N GLU A 286 12.69 31.07 -22.65
CA GLU A 286 11.31 30.63 -22.49
C GLU A 286 11.19 29.12 -22.61
N VAL A 287 10.39 28.53 -21.73
CA VAL A 287 9.99 27.12 -21.74
C VAL A 287 8.49 27.08 -21.97
N ALA A 288 8.08 26.51 -23.10
CA ALA A 288 6.67 26.38 -23.46
C ALA A 288 5.89 25.52 -22.44
N ALA A 289 4.57 25.66 -22.43
CA ALA A 289 3.68 24.79 -21.67
C ALA A 289 3.68 23.37 -22.25
N GLY A 290 3.43 22.36 -21.40
CA GLY A 290 3.16 20.99 -21.85
C GLY A 290 4.29 20.31 -22.64
N THR A 291 5.56 20.58 -22.32
CA THR A 291 6.72 20.07 -23.10
C THR A 291 7.04 18.58 -22.87
N LYS A 292 6.10 17.78 -22.35
CA LYS A 292 6.30 16.34 -22.10
C LYS A 292 6.69 15.56 -23.35
N SER A 293 6.14 15.90 -24.52
CA SER A 293 6.46 15.26 -25.80
C SER A 293 7.65 15.89 -26.54
N LYS A 294 8.03 17.11 -26.15
CA LYS A 294 9.12 17.90 -26.75
C LYS A 294 9.87 18.66 -25.64
N PRO A 295 10.68 17.97 -24.83
CA PRO A 295 11.39 18.59 -23.73
C PRO A 295 12.33 19.70 -24.22
N THR A 296 12.54 20.71 -23.38
CA THR A 296 13.61 21.68 -23.56
C THR A 296 14.95 21.01 -23.29
N LYS A 297 15.82 20.94 -24.29
CA LYS A 297 17.09 20.21 -24.23
C LYS A 297 18.25 21.16 -23.98
N PHE A 298 19.06 20.84 -22.99
CA PHE A 298 20.37 21.43 -22.76
C PHE A 298 21.42 20.40 -23.16
N ILE A 299 22.18 20.69 -24.22
CA ILE A 299 23.26 19.83 -24.68
C ILE A 299 24.56 20.38 -24.10
N LEU A 300 25.14 19.65 -23.15
CA LEU A 300 26.36 20.03 -22.47
C LEU A 300 27.50 19.22 -23.06
N GLU A 301 28.39 19.90 -23.79
CA GLU A 301 29.57 19.30 -24.40
C GLU A 301 30.79 19.52 -23.53
N ASN A 302 31.58 18.47 -23.33
CA ASN A 302 32.83 18.57 -22.59
C ASN A 302 33.94 19.11 -23.50
N THR A 303 34.42 20.33 -23.21
CA THR A 303 35.58 20.93 -23.88
C THR A 303 36.91 20.65 -23.17
N GLU A 304 36.90 20.11 -21.93
CA GLU A 304 38.11 19.86 -21.12
C GLU A 304 38.07 18.45 -20.49
N SER A 305 38.96 17.56 -20.95
CA SER A 305 38.95 16.13 -20.56
C SER A 305 39.08 15.86 -19.06
N ASP A 306 39.63 16.79 -18.27
CA ASP A 306 40.16 16.47 -16.93
C ASP A 306 39.44 17.18 -15.76
N ASN A 307 38.56 18.16 -16.03
CA ASN A 307 37.97 19.01 -14.98
C ASN A 307 36.48 18.77 -14.70
N PHE A 308 35.88 17.75 -15.31
CA PHE A 308 34.44 17.56 -15.25
C PHE A 308 33.99 16.48 -14.28
N SER A 309 33.17 16.88 -13.32
CA SER A 309 32.71 16.04 -12.21
C SER A 309 31.71 14.94 -12.62
N PHE A 310 30.86 15.19 -13.60
CA PHE A 310 29.77 14.28 -13.99
C PHE A 310 30.23 12.91 -14.51
N TYR A 311 31.39 12.84 -15.17
CA TYR A 311 31.91 11.59 -15.75
C TYR A 311 32.47 10.63 -14.70
N ASN A 312 32.82 11.14 -13.52
CA ASN A 312 33.39 10.35 -12.44
C ASN A 312 32.33 9.87 -11.44
N ASN A 313 31.05 9.84 -11.82
CA ASN A 313 29.92 9.60 -10.92
C ASN A 313 29.91 10.54 -9.71
N LYS A 314 30.49 11.74 -9.82
CA LYS A 314 30.44 12.71 -8.72
C LYS A 314 29.07 13.37 -8.71
N ASP A 315 28.55 13.57 -7.51
CA ASP A 315 27.31 14.29 -7.31
C ASP A 315 27.45 15.72 -7.83
N TYR A 316 26.39 16.23 -8.42
CA TYR A 316 26.32 17.61 -8.86
C TYR A 316 25.05 18.25 -8.33
N SER A 317 25.07 19.57 -8.22
CA SER A 317 23.84 20.30 -7.99
C SER A 317 23.89 21.69 -8.60
N PHE A 318 22.73 22.15 -9.05
CA PHE A 318 22.55 23.48 -9.58
C PHE A 318 21.18 24.02 -9.21
N GLN A 319 21.09 25.33 -9.04
CA GLN A 319 19.86 26.05 -8.79
C GLN A 319 19.36 26.64 -10.10
N VAL A 320 18.10 26.34 -10.43
CA VAL A 320 17.38 26.98 -11.53
C VAL A 320 16.39 27.97 -10.93
N THR A 321 16.49 29.21 -11.37
CA THR A 321 15.52 30.25 -11.05
C THR A 321 14.63 30.47 -12.26
N ILE A 322 13.33 30.40 -12.06
CA ILE A 322 12.33 30.61 -13.10
C ILE A 322 11.35 31.69 -12.69
N LEU A 323 10.81 32.37 -13.68
CA LEU A 323 9.76 33.37 -13.57
C LEU A 323 8.51 32.80 -14.25
N ASP A 324 7.45 32.59 -13.49
CA ASP A 324 6.20 32.05 -14.03
C ASP A 324 5.40 33.11 -14.83
N SER A 325 4.26 32.68 -15.38
CA SER A 325 3.35 33.54 -16.15
C SER A 325 2.77 34.71 -15.34
N ASN A 326 2.82 34.64 -14.01
CA ASN A 326 2.37 35.69 -13.09
C ASN A 326 3.53 36.59 -12.61
N ASN A 327 4.72 36.44 -13.18
CA ASN A 327 5.95 37.11 -12.74
C ASN A 327 6.35 36.79 -11.29
N ILE A 328 6.01 35.60 -10.79
CA ILE A 328 6.49 35.09 -9.51
C ILE A 328 7.76 34.30 -9.76
N GLU A 329 8.79 34.61 -8.98
CA GLU A 329 10.07 33.91 -9.05
C GLU A 329 10.03 32.63 -8.20
N HIS A 330 10.43 31.52 -8.80
CA HIS A 330 10.55 30.22 -8.15
C HIS A 330 11.98 29.70 -8.28
N SER A 331 12.48 29.05 -7.23
CA SER A 331 13.82 28.47 -7.23
C SER A 331 13.75 26.95 -7.01
N PHE A 332 14.49 26.22 -7.83
CA PHE A 332 14.57 24.77 -7.79
C PHE A 332 16.02 24.35 -7.65
N LEU A 333 16.34 23.62 -6.60
CA LEU A 333 17.62 22.95 -6.45
C LEU A 333 17.54 21.57 -7.08
N ILE A 334 18.31 21.37 -8.14
CA ILE A 334 18.40 20.10 -8.84
C ILE A 334 19.70 19.44 -8.42
N LYS A 335 19.58 18.21 -7.95
CA LYS A 335 20.71 17.37 -7.58
C LYS A 335 20.72 16.15 -8.49
N GLY A 336 21.89 15.71 -8.89
CA GLY A 336 22.01 14.44 -9.57
C GLY A 336 23.31 13.74 -9.23
N SER A 337 23.32 12.46 -9.49
CA SER A 337 24.49 11.60 -9.53
C SER A 337 24.53 10.92 -10.90
N GLY A 338 25.61 10.24 -11.26
CA GLY A 338 25.79 9.65 -12.60
C GLY A 338 24.68 8.71 -13.10
N SER A 339 23.69 8.38 -12.26
CA SER A 339 22.56 7.50 -12.59
C SER A 339 21.16 8.05 -12.26
N SER A 340 21.02 9.20 -11.58
CA SER A 340 19.69 9.67 -11.13
C SER A 340 19.65 11.16 -10.81
N ASN A 341 18.47 11.77 -10.95
CA ASN A 341 18.21 13.18 -10.64
C ASN A 341 17.08 13.32 -9.61
N PHE A 342 17.19 14.33 -8.76
CA PHE A 342 16.20 14.74 -7.78
C PHE A 342 16.01 16.25 -7.83
N ILE A 343 14.76 16.69 -7.75
CA ILE A 343 14.38 18.10 -7.76
C ILE A 343 13.83 18.46 -6.38
N PHE A 344 14.34 19.54 -5.81
CA PHE A 344 13.87 20.11 -4.56
C PHE A 344 13.39 21.54 -4.84
N SER A 345 12.11 21.83 -4.59
CA SER A 345 11.60 23.20 -4.57
C SER A 345 12.04 23.86 -3.27
N SER A 346 12.70 25.02 -3.36
CA SER A 346 13.11 25.81 -2.18
C SER A 346 11.98 26.62 -1.60
#